data_AF-A0A838FFI0-F1
#
_entry.id   AF-A0A838FFI0-F1
#
_cell.length_a   1.000
_cell.length_b   1.000
_cell.length_c   1.000
_cell.angle_alpha   90.00
_cell.angle_beta   90.00
_cell.angle_gamma   90.00
#
_symmetry.space_group_name_H-M   'P 1'
#
loop_
_entity.id
_entity.type
_entity.pdbx_description
1 polymer ?
#
loop_
_entity_poly.entity_id
_entity_poly.type
_entity_poly.pdbx_seq_one_letter_code
_entity_poly.pdbx_strand_id
1 'polypeptide(L)'
;MTDSLEEYRRRRDPDGTPEPGTAEAAEPVSAEGRAPRFVVQEHHATSLHWDLRLEREGVLVSWAVPKGLPPDPKDNHLAVHVEDHPLSYFDFEGDIPEGSYGAGHV
;
A
#
# COMPACT_ATOMS: atom_id res chain seq x y z
N MET A 1 11.90 10.54 -15.49
CA MET A 1 10.74 9.98 -14.78
C MET A 1 11.20 9.83 -13.34
N THR A 2 10.52 10.53 -12.42
CA THR A 2 10.85 10.52 -10.99
C THR A 2 10.59 9.12 -10.44
N ASP A 3 11.46 8.64 -9.57
CA ASP A 3 11.34 7.32 -8.94
C ASP A 3 10.21 7.34 -7.89
N SER A 4 9.00 6.90 -8.28
CA SER A 4 7.81 6.98 -7.42
C SER A 4 7.94 6.23 -6.08
N LEU A 5 8.82 5.23 -6.01
CA LEU A 5 9.04 4.43 -4.80
C LEU A 5 10.19 4.95 -3.93
N GLU A 6 10.79 6.10 -4.23
CA GLU A 6 11.90 6.67 -3.46
C GLU A 6 11.51 6.86 -1.98
N GLU A 7 10.31 7.40 -1.73
CA GLU A 7 9.84 7.65 -0.37
C GLU A 7 9.55 6.36 0.40
N TYR A 8 8.96 5.37 -0.28
CA TYR A 8 8.74 4.04 0.28
C TYR A 8 10.06 3.40 0.73
N ARG A 9 11.06 3.36 -0.16
CA ARG A 9 12.38 2.80 0.16
C ARG A 9 13.04 3.54 1.33
N ARG A 10 12.88 4.86 1.39
CA ARG A 10 13.47 5.67 2.47
C ARG A 10 12.85 5.38 3.84
N ARG A 11 11.57 4.99 3.89
CA ARG A 11 10.83 4.73 5.14
C ARG A 11 10.90 3.26 5.59
N ARG A 12 11.50 2.38 4.80
CA ARG A 12 11.59 0.94 5.07
C ARG A 12 13.02 0.53 5.39
N ASP A 13 13.15 -0.30 6.42
CA ASP A 13 14.38 -1.04 6.67
C ASP A 13 14.21 -2.45 6.07
N PRO A 14 14.80 -2.74 4.91
CA PRO A 14 14.58 -4.01 4.20
C PRO A 14 15.08 -5.24 4.96
N ASP A 15 15.97 -5.07 5.95
CA ASP A 15 16.46 -6.15 6.81
C ASP A 15 15.65 -6.26 8.13
N GLY A 16 14.79 -5.26 8.41
CA GLY A 16 14.06 -5.13 9.67
C GLY A 16 12.55 -5.41 9.60
N THR A 17 11.98 -5.63 8.41
CA THR A 17 10.54 -5.91 8.24
C THR A 17 10.30 -7.01 7.21
N PRO A 18 9.26 -7.87 7.37
CA PRO A 18 8.87 -8.84 6.35
C PRO A 18 8.18 -8.19 5.13
N GLU A 19 8.00 -6.87 5.14
CA GLU A 19 7.42 -6.13 4.03
C GLU A 19 8.22 -6.32 2.74
N PRO A 20 7.55 -6.44 1.58
CA PRO A 20 8.23 -6.68 0.33
C PRO A 20 9.10 -5.49 -0.07
N GLY A 21 10.34 -5.81 -0.45
CA GLY A 21 11.23 -4.85 -1.07
C GLY A 21 10.75 -4.40 -2.45
N THR A 22 11.48 -3.43 -3.01
CA THR A 22 11.24 -2.92 -4.37
C THR A 22 12.08 -3.63 -5.44
N ALA A 23 12.74 -4.73 -5.07
CA ALA A 23 13.74 -5.43 -5.89
C ALA A 23 13.13 -6.09 -7.13
N GLU A 24 11.83 -6.34 -7.12
CA GLU A 24 11.09 -6.75 -8.30
C GLU A 24 10.32 -5.54 -8.81
N ALA A 25 10.89 -4.85 -9.79
CA ALA A 25 10.07 -4.06 -10.69
C ALA A 25 9.16 -5.08 -11.39
N ALA A 26 7.96 -5.30 -10.83
CA ALA A 26 6.91 -5.98 -11.55
C ALA A 26 6.81 -5.24 -12.89
N GLU A 27 7.02 -5.98 -13.98
CA GLU A 27 7.05 -5.40 -15.31
C GLU A 27 5.82 -4.50 -15.45
N PRO A 28 5.99 -3.25 -15.96
CA PRO A 28 4.85 -2.37 -16.14
C PRO A 28 3.80 -3.19 -16.88
N VAL A 29 2.59 -3.25 -16.34
CA VAL A 29 1.52 -4.05 -16.93
C VAL A 29 1.02 -3.31 -18.17
N SER A 30 1.85 -3.22 -19.20
CA SER A 30 1.47 -3.24 -20.60
C SER A 30 1.14 -4.68 -20.98
N ALA A 31 0.36 -5.39 -20.16
CA ALA A 31 -0.35 -6.56 -20.63
C ALA A 31 -1.63 -6.01 -21.25
N GLU A 32 -1.55 -5.64 -22.53
CA GLU A 32 -2.71 -5.25 -23.34
C GLU A 32 -3.87 -6.24 -23.05
N GLY A 33 -4.89 -5.80 -22.31
CA GLY A 33 -6.08 -6.59 -21.98
C GLY A 33 -6.31 -6.94 -20.50
N ARG A 34 -5.42 -6.63 -19.54
CA ARG A 34 -5.73 -6.83 -18.11
C ARG A 34 -6.36 -5.58 -17.49
N ALA A 35 -7.44 -5.74 -16.74
CA ALA A 35 -8.02 -4.66 -15.93
C ALA A 35 -7.11 -4.33 -14.73
N PRO A 36 -6.94 -3.04 -14.37
CA PRO A 36 -6.16 -2.65 -13.20
C PRO A 36 -6.75 -3.26 -11.92
N ARG A 37 -5.88 -3.64 -10.98
CA ARG A 37 -6.27 -4.22 -9.68
C ARG A 37 -6.38 -3.14 -8.61
N PHE A 38 -7.04 -3.49 -7.52
CA PHE A 38 -6.98 -2.75 -6.27
C PHE A 38 -7.01 -3.73 -5.09
N VAL A 39 -6.55 -3.26 -3.93
CA VAL A 39 -6.62 -3.99 -2.67
C VAL A 39 -7.03 -3.05 -1.55
N VAL A 40 -7.72 -3.60 -0.56
CA VAL A 40 -8.02 -2.96 0.71
C VAL A 40 -7.46 -3.87 1.80
N GLN A 41 -6.46 -3.39 2.51
CA GLN A 41 -5.86 -4.12 3.65
C GLN A 41 -6.42 -3.55 4.96
N GLU A 42 -6.71 -4.42 5.92
CA GLU A 42 -7.09 -4.02 7.27
C GLU A 42 -5.83 -3.93 8.13
N HIS A 43 -5.49 -2.74 8.62
CA HIS A 43 -4.22 -2.50 9.27
C HIS A 43 -4.41 -2.14 10.75
N HIS A 44 -4.00 -3.06 11.63
CA HIS A 44 -3.99 -2.93 13.09
C HIS A 44 -2.66 -2.31 13.55
N ALA A 45 -2.45 -1.05 13.19
CA ALA A 45 -1.32 -0.25 13.67
C ALA A 45 -1.61 0.35 15.06
N THR A 46 -1.05 1.52 15.37
CA THR A 46 -1.41 2.30 16.57
C THR A 46 -2.91 2.61 16.65
N SER A 47 -3.60 2.61 15.51
CA SER A 47 -5.04 2.65 15.40
C SER A 47 -5.48 1.80 14.21
N LEU A 48 -6.60 1.09 14.36
CA LEU A 48 -7.22 0.36 13.27
C LEU A 48 -7.58 1.33 12.14
N HIS A 49 -7.16 1.00 10.93
CA HIS A 49 -7.52 1.68 9.70
C HIS A 49 -7.47 0.72 8.52
N TRP A 50 -7.84 1.19 7.33
CA TRP A 50 -7.75 0.41 6.11
C TRP A 50 -6.87 1.12 5.09
N ASP A 51 -5.98 0.39 4.44
CA ASP A 51 -5.15 0.91 3.36
C ASP A 51 -5.80 0.58 2.02
N LEU A 52 -6.29 1.60 1.32
CA LEU A 52 -6.77 1.48 -0.06
C LEU A 52 -5.60 1.69 -1.02
N ARG A 53 -5.37 0.73 -1.92
CA ARG A 53 -4.29 0.79 -2.90
C ARG A 53 -4.81 0.52 -4.30
N LEU A 54 -4.47 1.41 -5.23
CA LEU A 54 -4.87 1.32 -6.64
C LEU A 54 -3.65 1.08 -7.51
N GLU A 55 -3.67 0.05 -8.34
CA GLU A 55 -2.63 -0.18 -9.34
C GLU A 55 -2.65 0.92 -10.41
N ARG A 56 -1.55 1.66 -10.53
CA ARG A 56 -1.41 2.71 -11.53
C ARG A 56 0.06 2.94 -11.86
N GLU A 57 0.38 2.99 -13.15
CA GLU A 57 1.73 3.38 -13.64
C GLU A 57 2.88 2.56 -13.00
N GLY A 58 2.64 1.28 -12.70
CA GLY A 58 3.65 0.35 -12.16
C GLY A 58 3.81 0.39 -10.63
N VAL A 59 2.95 1.13 -9.91
CA VAL A 59 2.95 1.22 -8.45
C VAL A 59 1.54 1.07 -7.87
N LEU A 60 1.48 0.99 -6.55
CA LEU A 60 0.27 1.07 -5.75
C LEU A 60 0.11 2.47 -5.17
N VAL A 61 -0.70 3.30 -5.82
CA VAL A 61 -1.06 4.60 -5.26
C VAL A 61 -1.98 4.37 -4.06
N SER A 62 -1.60 4.88 -2.90
CA SER A 62 -2.10 4.40 -1.62
C SER A 62 -2.72 5.50 -0.74
N TRP A 63 -3.76 5.13 0.00
CA TRP A 63 -4.40 5.98 1.01
C TRP A 63 -4.73 5.19 2.28
N ALA A 64 -4.42 5.77 3.43
CA ALA A 64 -4.96 5.32 4.71
C ALA A 64 -6.39 5.87 4.89
N VAL A 65 -7.32 4.99 5.23
CA VAL A 65 -8.75 5.27 5.38
C VAL A 65 -9.17 4.89 6.82
N PRO A 66 -9.13 5.83 7.78
CA PRO A 66 -9.32 5.52 9.20
C PRO A 66 -10.68 4.93 9.57
N LYS A 67 -11.71 5.19 8.75
CA LYS A 67 -13.08 4.71 8.97
C LYS A 67 -13.48 3.58 8.00
N GLY A 68 -12.54 3.03 7.26
CA GLY A 68 -12.80 2.03 6.21
C GLY A 68 -13.55 2.63 5.02
N LEU A 69 -13.93 1.79 4.04
CA LEU A 69 -14.73 2.25 2.91
C LEU A 69 -16.17 2.52 3.35
N PRO A 70 -16.81 3.60 2.87
CA PRO A 70 -18.19 3.90 3.22
C PRO A 70 -19.14 2.83 2.63
N PRO A 71 -20.11 2.31 3.41
CA PRO A 71 -21.07 1.33 2.93
C PRO A 71 -22.15 1.93 2.01
N ASP A 72 -22.39 3.25 2.11
CA ASP A 72 -23.29 4.02 1.25
C ASP A 72 -22.48 4.99 0.37
N PRO A 73 -22.71 5.05 -0.95
CA PRO A 73 -21.99 5.94 -1.85
C PRO A 73 -22.23 7.45 -1.61
N LYS A 74 -23.19 7.83 -0.76
CA LYS A 74 -23.45 9.23 -0.38
C LYS A 74 -22.62 9.68 0.81
N ASP A 75 -22.02 8.75 1.55
CA ASP A 75 -21.20 9.04 2.71
C ASP A 75 -19.73 9.25 2.29
N ASN A 76 -19.13 10.32 2.78
CA ASN A 76 -17.72 10.62 2.54
C ASN A 76 -16.88 10.17 3.73
N HIS A 77 -15.91 9.30 3.48
CA HIS A 77 -14.85 8.98 4.43
C HIS A 77 -13.54 9.69 4.04
N LEU A 78 -12.76 10.10 5.05
CA LEU A 78 -11.43 10.68 4.84
C LEU A 78 -10.48 9.61 4.28
N ALA A 79 -9.78 9.93 3.21
CA ALA A 79 -8.68 9.15 2.66
C ALA A 79 -7.41 10.01 2.67
N VAL A 80 -6.43 9.62 3.48
CA VAL A 80 -5.16 10.33 3.63
C VAL A 80 -4.16 9.71 2.67
N HIS A 81 -3.66 10.47 1.70
CA HIS A 81 -2.66 9.98 0.75
C HIS A 81 -1.36 9.64 1.48
N VAL A 82 -0.83 8.46 1.23
CA VAL A 82 0.44 7.97 1.77
C VAL A 82 1.40 7.67 0.61
N GLU A 83 2.56 7.10 0.93
CA GLU A 83 3.58 6.79 -0.07
C GLU A 83 3.10 5.70 -1.03
N ASP A 84 3.59 5.74 -2.27
CA ASP A 84 3.33 4.67 -3.24
C ASP A 84 3.98 3.37 -2.74
N HIS A 85 3.29 2.23 -2.95
CA HIS A 85 3.81 0.91 -2.55
C HIS A 85 4.23 0.10 -3.79
N PRO A 86 5.17 -0.85 -3.67
CA PRO A 86 5.52 -1.73 -4.78
C PRO A 86 4.34 -2.66 -5.10
N LEU A 87 4.22 -3.11 -6.36
CA LEU A 87 3.14 -4.02 -6.77
C LEU A 87 3.17 -5.37 -6.03
N SER A 88 4.35 -5.81 -5.56
CA SER A 88 4.50 -6.99 -4.70
C SER A 88 3.78 -6.86 -3.34
N TYR A 89 3.47 -5.64 -2.90
CA TYR A 89 2.72 -5.39 -1.67
C TYR A 89 1.23 -5.79 -1.78
N PHE A 90 0.72 -6.06 -2.99
CA PHE A 90 -0.67 -6.48 -3.22
C PHE A 90 -1.11 -7.65 -2.35
N ASP A 91 -0.20 -8.62 -2.19
CA ASP A 91 -0.49 -9.91 -1.58
C ASP A 91 0.19 -10.03 -0.20
N PHE A 92 0.70 -8.91 0.36
CA PHE A 92 1.30 -8.88 1.69
C PHE A 92 0.22 -8.96 2.77
N GLU A 93 0.41 -9.89 3.71
CA GLU A 93 -0.34 -10.07 4.95
C GLU A 93 0.68 -10.49 6.02
N GLY A 94 0.64 -9.84 7.19
CA GLY A 94 1.58 -10.15 8.27
C GLY A 94 1.88 -9.01 9.21
N ASP A 95 2.78 -9.28 10.16
CA ASP A 95 3.15 -8.34 11.21
C ASP A 95 4.35 -7.47 10.81
N ILE A 96 4.15 -6.16 10.82
CA ILE A 96 5.22 -5.17 10.72
C ILE A 96 5.75 -4.90 12.15
N PRO A 97 7.04 -5.18 12.43
CA PRO A 97 7.58 -5.12 13.79
C PRO A 97 7.42 -3.75 14.48
N GLU A 98 7.23 -3.77 15.80
CA GLU A 98 7.18 -2.54 16.60
C GLU A 98 8.45 -1.70 16.42
N GLY A 99 8.27 -0.37 16.30
CA GLY A 99 9.35 0.57 16.03
C GLY A 99 9.63 0.80 14.54
N SER A 100 9.12 -0.05 13.65
CA SER A 100 9.11 0.20 12.21
C SER A 100 8.03 1.23 11.83
N TYR A 101 8.24 1.94 10.73
CA TYR A 101 7.20 2.81 10.17
C TYR A 101 6.01 1.94 9.73
N GLY A 102 4.79 2.26 10.15
CA GLY A 102 3.63 1.42 9.87
C GLY A 102 3.59 0.10 10.67
N ALA A 103 4.25 0.02 11.83
CA ALA A 103 4.16 -1.13 12.72
C ALA A 103 2.70 -1.50 13.03
N GLY A 104 2.39 -2.80 12.98
CA GLY A 104 1.04 -3.32 13.11
C GLY A 104 0.83 -4.59 12.28
N HIS A 105 -0.32 -5.23 12.48
CA HIS A 105 -0.75 -6.35 11.65
C HIS A 105 -1.47 -5.83 10.41
N VAL A 106 -1.11 -6.32 9.22
CA VAL A 106 -1.70 -5.97 7.91
C VAL A 106 -2.38 -7.17 7.31
#